data_AF-A0A328FBB9-F1
#
_entry.id   AF-A0A328FBB9-F1
#
_cell.length_a   1.000
_cell.length_b   1.000
_cell.length_c   1.000
_cell.angle_alpha   90.00
_cell.angle_beta   90.00
_cell.angle_gamma   90.00
#
_symmetry.space_group_name_H-M   'P 1'
#
loop_
_entity.id
_entity.type
_entity.pdbx_description
1 polymer ?
#
loop_
_entity_poly.entity_id
_entity_poly.type
_entity_poly.pdbx_seq_one_letter_code
_entity_poly.pdbx_strand_id
1 'polypeptide(L)'
;MTNLKADQIFERQEYHQSLMEKMSIESSSVDTCRPEGEKTLYIEKLEQQIKSLKSIMDDMTEKSKNLEKGFRAKFEEDRKVIEERYCTLNKKMNNIRQASGEAWKELGKGTSSALKDFTEGIKNAVSKFK
;
A
#
# COMPACT_ATOMS: atom_id res chain seq x y z
N MET A 1 2.56 16.66 -36.53
CA MET A 1 3.09 15.39 -36.00
C MET A 1 3.10 15.52 -34.49
N THR A 2 2.06 15.00 -33.83
CA THR A 2 1.99 14.97 -32.37
C THR A 2 3.13 14.11 -31.84
N ASN A 3 3.86 14.64 -30.87
CA ASN A 3 5.10 14.08 -30.39
C ASN A 3 4.75 12.97 -29.38
N LEU A 4 4.38 11.79 -29.90
CA LEU A 4 3.91 10.61 -29.14
C LEU A 4 4.75 10.27 -27.91
N LYS A 5 6.05 10.58 -27.92
CA LYS A 5 6.94 10.37 -26.77
C LYS A 5 6.74 11.41 -25.66
N ALA A 6 6.44 12.66 -26.01
CA ALA A 6 6.17 13.71 -25.03
C ALA A 6 4.83 13.47 -24.30
N ASP A 7 3.81 13.02 -25.04
CA ASP A 7 2.49 12.71 -24.47
C ASP A 7 2.57 11.54 -23.47
N GLN A 8 3.33 10.48 -23.80
CA GLN A 8 3.52 9.34 -22.90
C GLN A 8 4.31 9.68 -21.63
N ILE A 9 5.26 10.62 -21.70
CA ILE A 9 6.02 11.09 -20.54
C ILE A 9 5.12 11.94 -19.62
N PHE A 10 4.30 12.82 -20.21
CA PHE A 10 3.38 13.66 -19.47
C PHE A 10 2.31 12.85 -18.73
N GLU A 11 1.68 11.87 -19.39
CA GLU A 11 0.71 10.96 -18.77
C GLU A 11 1.30 10.16 -17.59
N ARG A 12 2.58 9.79 -17.69
CA ARG A 12 3.28 9.04 -16.64
C ARG A 12 3.58 9.91 -15.42
N GLN A 13 3.95 11.16 -15.65
CA GLN A 13 4.21 12.13 -14.59
C GLN A 13 2.94 12.51 -13.83
N GLU A 14 1.82 12.74 -14.53
CA GLU A 14 0.51 12.97 -13.90
C GLU A 14 0.04 11.76 -13.09
N TYR A 15 0.22 10.55 -13.63
CA TYR A 15 -0.11 9.31 -12.92
C TYR A 15 0.70 9.14 -11.63
N HIS A 16 2.02 9.38 -11.70
CA HIS A 16 2.87 9.36 -10.52
C HIS A 16 2.40 10.38 -9.46
N GLN A 17 2.08 11.60 -9.88
CA GLN A 17 1.64 12.66 -8.97
C GLN A 17 0.29 12.34 -8.32
N SER A 18 -0.66 11.78 -9.08
CA SER A 18 -1.94 11.30 -8.56
C SER A 18 -1.76 10.18 -7.53
N LEU A 19 -0.88 9.21 -7.80
CA LEU A 19 -0.56 8.13 -6.84
C LEU A 19 0.07 8.66 -5.56
N MET A 20 0.99 9.63 -5.67
CA MET A 20 1.66 10.23 -4.51
C MET A 20 0.68 11.05 -3.66
N GLU A 21 -0.26 11.76 -4.28
CA GLU A 21 -1.32 12.48 -3.58
C GLU A 21 -2.24 11.50 -2.82
N LYS A 22 -2.71 10.45 -3.50
CA LYS A 22 -3.54 9.40 -2.90
C LYS A 22 -2.84 8.73 -1.72
N MET A 23 -1.55 8.38 -1.86
CA MET A 23 -0.75 7.83 -0.77
C MET A 23 -0.41 8.83 0.34
N SER A 24 -0.29 10.12 0.05
CA SER A 24 0.00 11.14 1.08
C SER A 24 -1.21 11.33 1.99
N ILE A 25 -2.40 11.37 1.40
CA ILE A 25 -3.68 11.38 2.13
C ILE A 25 -3.78 10.12 3.01
N GLU A 26 -3.48 8.94 2.46
CA GLU A 26 -3.59 7.68 3.19
C GLU A 26 -2.51 7.48 4.26
N SER A 27 -1.26 7.88 4.01
CA SER A 27 -0.18 7.70 4.98
C SER A 27 -0.22 8.68 6.15
N SER A 28 -0.82 9.87 5.99
CA SER A 28 -1.13 10.77 7.11
C SER A 28 -2.09 10.14 8.13
N SER A 29 -2.86 9.14 7.71
CA SER A 29 -3.77 8.35 8.55
C SER A 29 -3.05 7.18 9.26
N VAL A 30 -1.96 6.65 8.69
CA VAL A 30 -1.23 5.45 9.19
C VAL A 30 -0.55 5.70 10.53
N ASP A 31 0.04 6.89 10.74
CA ASP A 31 0.70 7.25 12.00
C ASP A 31 -0.29 7.40 13.18
N THR A 32 -1.60 7.42 12.91
CA THR A 32 -2.64 7.48 13.95
C THR A 32 -3.22 6.12 14.36
N CYS A 33 -2.84 5.03 13.69
CA CYS A 33 -3.22 3.67 14.07
C CYS A 33 -2.29 3.15 15.18
N ARG A 34 -2.40 3.79 16.34
CA ARG A 34 -1.75 3.34 17.58
C ARG A 34 -2.72 2.37 18.28
N PRO A 35 -2.25 1.23 18.84
CA PRO A 35 -3.09 0.33 19.62
C PRO A 35 -3.38 0.91 21.02
N GLU A 36 -3.88 2.15 21.04
CA GLU A 36 -4.28 2.93 22.20
C GLU A 36 -5.77 3.24 22.02
N GLY A 37 -6.57 3.07 23.08
CA GLY A 37 -8.02 3.21 23.01
C GLY A 37 -8.76 1.92 22.61
N GLU A 38 -9.82 2.05 21.83
CA GLU A 38 -10.71 0.93 21.50
C GLU A 38 -10.20 0.05 20.35
N LYS A 39 -10.09 -1.25 20.63
CA LYS A 39 -9.67 -2.27 19.66
C LYS A 39 -10.49 -2.25 18.37
N THR A 40 -11.81 -2.07 18.47
CA THR A 40 -12.72 -2.05 17.32
C THR A 40 -12.38 -0.90 16.37
N LEU A 41 -12.24 0.31 16.90
CA LEU A 41 -11.87 1.49 16.12
C LEU A 41 -10.49 1.33 15.47
N TYR A 42 -9.53 0.75 16.20
CA TYR A 42 -8.21 0.42 15.65
C TYR A 42 -8.33 -0.54 14.46
N ILE A 43 -9.12 -1.61 14.60
CA ILE A 43 -9.35 -2.61 13.56
C ILE A 43 -10.02 -1.99 12.32
N GLU A 44 -11.06 -1.17 12.50
CA GLU A 44 -11.77 -0.51 11.41
C GLU A 44 -10.84 0.42 10.60
N LYS A 45 -10.00 1.21 11.29
CA LYS A 45 -9.03 2.09 10.62
C LYS A 45 -8.00 1.30 9.82
N LEU A 46 -7.48 0.21 10.38
CA LEU A 46 -6.58 -0.68 9.65
C LEU A 46 -7.23 -1.26 8.40
N GLU A 47 -8.46 -1.74 8.49
CA GLU A 47 -9.17 -2.32 7.35
C GLU A 47 -9.38 -1.30 6.22
N GLN A 48 -9.75 -0.07 6.57
CA GLN A 48 -9.88 1.02 5.60
C GLN A 48 -8.56 1.30 4.88
N GLN A 49 -7.46 1.39 5.63
CA GLN A 49 -6.13 1.63 5.05
C GLN A 49 -5.66 0.47 4.18
N ILE A 50 -5.82 -0.78 4.65
CA ILE A 50 -5.47 -1.98 3.89
C ILE A 50 -6.25 -2.01 2.58
N LYS A 51 -7.55 -1.71 2.60
CA LYS A 51 -8.40 -1.65 1.41
C LYS A 51 -7.92 -0.59 0.43
N SER A 52 -7.55 0.60 0.92
CA SER A 52 -7.10 1.70 0.07
C SER A 52 -5.76 1.41 -0.60
N LEU A 53 -4.78 0.96 0.19
CA LEU A 53 -3.46 0.55 -0.28
C LEU A 53 -3.54 -0.63 -1.27
N LYS A 54 -4.44 -1.59 -1.04
CA LYS A 54 -4.70 -2.68 -1.97
C LYS A 54 -5.26 -2.16 -3.31
N SER A 55 -6.19 -1.20 -3.27
CA SER A 55 -6.70 -0.55 -4.48
C SER A 55 -5.59 0.17 -5.27
N ILE A 56 -4.65 0.82 -4.58
CA ILE A 56 -3.47 1.44 -5.23
C ILE A 56 -2.60 0.37 -5.91
N MET A 57 -2.31 -0.73 -5.21
CA MET A 57 -1.51 -1.82 -5.78
C MET A 57 -2.19 -2.43 -7.02
N ASP A 58 -3.51 -2.61 -6.98
CA ASP A 58 -4.28 -3.17 -8.10
C ASP A 58 -4.26 -2.23 -9.31
N ASP A 59 -4.41 -0.93 -9.09
CA ASP A 59 -4.31 0.09 -10.14
C ASP A 59 -2.92 0.14 -10.79
N MET A 60 -1.87 0.13 -9.98
CA MET A 60 -0.48 0.05 -10.48
C MET A 60 -0.24 -1.23 -11.27
N THR A 61 -0.83 -2.35 -10.82
CA THR A 61 -0.73 -3.63 -11.51
C THR A 61 -1.37 -3.55 -12.88
N GLU A 62 -2.55 -2.95 -12.99
CA GLU A 62 -3.22 -2.73 -14.28
C GLU A 62 -2.40 -1.82 -15.19
N LYS A 63 -1.94 -0.66 -14.68
CA LYS A 63 -1.12 0.27 -15.46
C LYS A 63 0.17 -0.37 -15.95
N SER A 64 0.80 -1.24 -15.14
CA SER A 64 2.05 -1.92 -15.50
C SER A 64 1.93 -2.86 -16.70
N LYS A 65 0.74 -3.40 -16.98
CA LYS A 65 0.52 -4.33 -18.11
C LYS A 65 0.77 -3.68 -19.47
N ASN A 66 0.53 -2.37 -19.56
CA ASN A 66 0.67 -1.57 -20.77
C ASN A 66 2.07 -0.92 -20.90
N LEU A 67 2.96 -1.15 -19.93
CA LEU A 67 4.31 -0.60 -19.95
C LEU A 67 5.31 -1.56 -20.61
N GLU A 68 6.49 -1.02 -20.93
CA GLU A 68 7.55 -1.79 -21.58
C GLU A 68 7.95 -3.04 -20.78
N LYS A 69 8.30 -4.12 -21.48
CA LYS A 69 8.61 -5.44 -20.89
C LYS A 69 9.63 -5.37 -19.75
N GLY A 70 10.65 -4.52 -19.88
CA GLY A 70 11.68 -4.34 -18.84
C GLY A 70 11.15 -3.68 -17.57
N PHE A 71 10.22 -2.72 -17.70
CA PHE A 71 9.53 -2.13 -16.56
C PHE A 71 8.62 -3.15 -15.88
N ARG A 72 7.82 -3.87 -16.67
CA ARG A 72 6.88 -4.87 -16.17
C ARG A 72 7.58 -5.97 -15.36
N ALA A 73 8.74 -6.45 -15.82
CA ALA A 73 9.52 -7.46 -15.09
C ALA A 73 9.96 -6.96 -13.71
N LYS A 74 10.50 -5.73 -13.63
CA LYS A 74 10.92 -5.13 -12.36
C LYS A 74 9.75 -4.84 -11.42
N PHE A 75 8.63 -4.37 -11.97
CA PHE A 75 7.42 -4.14 -11.19
C PHE A 75 6.83 -5.44 -10.63
N GLU A 76 6.84 -6.53 -11.41
CA GLU A 76 6.35 -7.83 -10.95
C GLU A 76 7.19 -8.41 -9.80
N GLU A 77 8.49 -8.15 -9.77
CA GLU A 77 9.35 -8.49 -8.63
C GLU A 77 8.95 -7.73 -7.36
N ASP A 78 8.74 -6.41 -7.45
CA ASP A 78 8.27 -5.63 -6.31
C ASP A 78 6.88 -6.08 -5.87
N ARG A 79 5.99 -6.35 -6.83
CA ARG A 79 4.62 -6.76 -6.58
C ARG A 79 4.57 -8.02 -5.74
N LYS A 80 5.42 -9.03 -6.03
CA LYS A 80 5.51 -10.25 -5.21
C LYS A 80 5.86 -9.94 -3.76
N VAL A 81 6.84 -9.07 -3.54
CA VAL A 81 7.23 -8.65 -2.18
C VAL A 81 6.08 -7.91 -1.48
N ILE A 82 5.36 -7.06 -2.20
CA ILE A 82 4.19 -6.35 -1.67
C ILE A 82 3.04 -7.32 -1.34
N GLU A 83 2.79 -8.33 -2.17
CA GLU A 83 1.78 -9.38 -1.94
C GLU A 83 2.12 -10.25 -0.73
N GLU A 84 3.40 -10.58 -0.51
CA GLU A 84 3.87 -11.28 0.69
C GLU A 84 3.65 -10.45 1.96
N ARG A 85 3.92 -9.14 1.90
CA ARG A 85 3.65 -8.20 3.01
C ARG A 85 2.16 -8.09 3.28
N TYR A 86 1.33 -8.01 2.24
CA TYR A 86 -0.13 -8.03 2.37
C TYR A 86 -0.65 -9.31 3.04
N CYS A 87 -0.13 -10.48 2.64
CA CYS A 87 -0.45 -11.75 3.27
C CYS A 87 -0.07 -11.77 4.76
N THR A 88 1.11 -11.26 5.09
CA THR A 88 1.61 -11.16 6.47
C THR A 88 0.74 -10.24 7.31
N LEU A 89 0.36 -9.08 6.76
CA LEU A 89 -0.53 -8.12 7.40
C LEU A 89 -1.92 -8.73 7.68
N ASN A 90 -2.51 -9.43 6.70
CA ASN A 90 -3.80 -10.11 6.88
C ASN A 90 -3.75 -11.20 7.96
N LYS A 91 -2.66 -11.97 8.05
CA LYS A 91 -2.47 -12.94 9.13
C LYS A 91 -2.46 -12.26 10.50
N LYS A 92 -1.70 -11.17 10.64
CA LYS A 92 -1.67 -10.36 11.87
C LYS A 92 -3.02 -9.72 12.20
N MET A 93 -3.77 -9.32 11.19
CA MET A 93 -5.12 -8.78 11.31
C MET A 93 -6.10 -9.83 11.87
N ASN A 94 -5.99 -11.08 11.44
CA ASN A 94 -6.80 -12.16 12.01
C ASN A 94 -6.41 -12.45 13.46
N ASN A 95 -5.11 -12.44 13.78
CA ASN A 95 -4.65 -12.65 15.15
C ASN A 95 -5.15 -11.56 16.10
N ILE A 96 -5.11 -10.29 15.70
CA ILE A 96 -5.60 -9.21 16.57
C ILE A 96 -7.11 -9.29 16.75
N ARG A 97 -7.89 -9.65 15.72
CA ARG A 97 -9.34 -9.87 15.86
C ARG A 97 -9.67 -10.92 16.92
N GLN A 98 -8.89 -11.98 17.01
CA GLN A 98 -9.08 -13.07 17.98
C GLN A 98 -8.56 -12.76 19.39
N ALA A 99 -7.65 -11.80 19.54
CA ALA A 99 -7.03 -11.49 20.82
C ALA A 99 -7.91 -10.62 21.74
N SER A 100 -7.81 -10.83 23.05
CA SER A 100 -8.57 -10.09 24.06
C SER A 100 -7.66 -9.60 25.19
N GLY A 101 -8.16 -8.70 26.04
CA GLY A 101 -7.41 -8.20 27.19
C GLY A 101 -6.18 -7.38 26.76
N GLU A 102 -5.01 -7.62 27.36
CA GLU A 102 -3.80 -6.88 26.99
C GLU A 102 -3.10 -7.43 25.74
N ALA A 103 -3.39 -8.68 25.36
CA ALA A 103 -2.74 -9.35 24.23
C ALA A 103 -2.98 -8.64 22.89
N TRP A 104 -4.15 -7.98 22.72
CA TRP A 104 -4.42 -7.26 21.47
C TRP A 104 -3.51 -6.04 21.30
N LYS A 105 -3.00 -5.42 22.38
CA LYS A 105 -2.13 -4.25 22.30
C LYS A 105 -0.77 -4.61 21.71
N GLU A 106 -0.17 -5.71 22.19
CA GLU A 106 1.09 -6.23 21.65
C GLU A 106 0.94 -6.71 20.20
N LEU A 107 -0.14 -7.43 19.90
CA LEU A 107 -0.45 -7.81 18.53
C LEU A 107 -0.70 -6.60 17.64
N GLY A 108 -1.34 -5.55 18.16
CA GLY A 108 -1.56 -4.27 17.49
C GLY A 108 -0.25 -3.59 17.10
N LYS A 109 0.76 -3.53 17.97
CA LYS A 109 2.09 -3.02 17.60
C LYS A 109 2.67 -3.80 16.42
N GLY A 110 2.57 -5.13 16.48
CA GLY A 110 3.03 -6.02 15.42
C GLY A 110 2.25 -5.86 14.10
N THR A 111 0.97 -5.51 14.16
CA THR A 111 0.11 -5.25 12.99
C THR A 111 0.41 -3.88 12.38
N SER A 112 0.54 -2.83 13.20
CA SER A 112 0.93 -1.49 12.74
C SER A 112 2.30 -1.51 12.05
N SER A 113 3.27 -2.29 12.55
CA SER A 113 4.55 -2.48 11.87
C SER A 113 4.39 -3.13 10.49
N ALA A 114 3.59 -4.19 10.38
CA ALA A 114 3.36 -4.87 9.11
C ALA A 114 2.62 -3.98 8.09
N LEU A 115 1.72 -3.13 8.57
CA LEU A 115 1.06 -2.12 7.74
C LEU A 115 2.07 -1.08 7.22
N LYS A 116 3.00 -0.63 8.06
CA LYS A 116 4.08 0.27 7.65
C LYS A 116 4.94 -0.37 6.55
N ASP A 117 5.36 -1.62 6.74
CA ASP A 117 6.14 -2.34 5.73
C ASP A 117 5.38 -2.48 4.40
N PHE A 118 4.08 -2.79 4.47
CA PHE A 118 3.22 -2.86 3.28
C PHE A 118 3.13 -1.50 2.57
N THR A 119 2.91 -0.43 3.33
CA THR A 119 2.86 0.95 2.83
C THR A 119 4.16 1.37 2.18
N GLU A 120 5.31 1.09 2.81
CA GLU A 120 6.63 1.39 2.25
C GLU A 120 6.91 0.61 0.96
N GLY A 121 6.43 -0.64 0.88
CA GLY A 121 6.51 -1.44 -0.35
C GLY A 121 5.79 -0.76 -1.51
N ILE A 122 4.56 -0.30 -1.28
CA ILE A 122 3.79 0.44 -2.28
C ILE A 122 4.47 1.76 -2.62
N LYS A 123 4.95 2.54 -1.63
CA LYS A 123 5.68 3.78 -1.86
C LYS A 123 6.90 3.60 -2.77
N ASN A 124 7.68 2.55 -2.52
CA ASN A 124 8.83 2.21 -3.34
C ASN A 124 8.41 1.86 -4.77
N ALA A 125 7.36 1.07 -4.96
CA ALA A 125 6.86 0.75 -6.29
C ALA A 125 6.32 1.99 -7.03
N VAL A 126 5.57 2.88 -6.35
CA VAL A 126 5.05 4.14 -6.94
C VAL A 126 6.20 5.03 -7.41
N SER A 127 7.31 5.08 -6.67
CA SER A 127 8.48 5.87 -7.06
C SER A 127 9.10 5.46 -8.40
N LYS A 128 8.86 4.22 -8.85
CA LYS A 128 9.34 3.71 -10.15
C LYS A 128 8.46 4.14 -11.32
N PHE A 129 7.21 4.54 -11.05
CA PHE A 129 6.31 5.10 -12.07
C PHE A 129 6.62 6.56 -12.42
N LYS A 130 7.71 7.13 -11.89
CA LYS A 130 8.28 8.41 -12.35
C LYS A 130 8.73 8.36 -13.80
#